data_AF-A0A7K3ZSY7-F1
#
_entry.id   AF-A0A7K3ZSY7-F1
#
_cell.length_a   1.000
_cell.length_b   1.000
_cell.length_c   1.000
_cell.angle_alpha   90.00
_cell.angle_beta   90.00
_cell.angle_gamma   90.00
#
_symmetry.space_group_name_H-M   'P 1'
#
loop_
_entity.id
_entity.type
_entity.pdbx_description
1 polymer ?
#
loop_
_entity_poly.entity_id
_entity_poly.type
_entity_poly.pdbx_seq_one_letter_code
_entity_poly.pdbx_strand_id
1 'polypeptide(L)'
;MRKIKASSSYLKNQVRTNLAKAALSVFIFGILLFAVMFHSILNMQISLLDEVLLILLIAPAVAAYYYIHQYHIYNGGWQGEKQVARALSSSLSDDYVLINDLYLQGGGGDIDHVVLAPGGVFVLETKNWSGHINCNGDEWHRAGKRKFNSSPSHQVKRNAAKLKAILDNSSMRHLGIWVEGIVVITNRHAILHLNNPSVPVLKLSEVADYIKAHGGSRRIIREQLEAVGREIAKRKA
;
A
#
# COMPACT_ATOMS: atom_id res chain seq x y z
N MET A 1 -10.97 -16.02 -9.18
CA MET A 1 -9.95 -16.11 -8.11
C MET A 1 -10.56 -16.03 -6.71
N ARG A 2 -10.17 -16.92 -5.79
CA ARG A 2 -10.61 -16.87 -4.37
C ARG A 2 -9.83 -15.83 -3.58
N LYS A 3 -10.52 -15.06 -2.73
CA LYS A 3 -9.90 -14.08 -1.80
C LYS A 3 -9.93 -14.58 -0.37
N ILE A 4 -8.81 -14.40 0.33
CA ILE A 4 -8.75 -14.65 1.78
C ILE A 4 -8.98 -13.34 2.58
N LYS A 5 -8.70 -12.17 2.01
CA LYS A 5 -8.99 -10.85 2.60
C LYS A 5 -9.25 -9.81 1.51
N ALA A 6 -10.07 -8.80 1.75
CA ALA A 6 -10.53 -7.87 0.70
C ALA A 6 -9.57 -6.69 0.38
N SER A 7 -8.83 -6.14 1.36
CA SER A 7 -7.83 -5.05 1.22
C SER A 7 -7.14 -4.76 2.57
N SER A 8 -6.11 -3.90 2.62
CA SER A 8 -5.48 -3.50 3.89
C SER A 8 -6.45 -2.81 4.85
N SER A 9 -6.55 -3.37 6.07
CA SER A 9 -7.32 -2.77 7.16
C SER A 9 -6.61 -1.56 7.76
N TYR A 10 -5.28 -1.57 7.76
CA TYR A 10 -4.47 -0.50 8.32
C TYR A 10 -4.62 0.79 7.51
N LEU A 11 -4.41 0.75 6.19
CA LEU A 11 -4.53 1.95 5.35
C LEU A 11 -5.95 2.52 5.38
N LYS A 12 -6.98 1.65 5.34
CA LYS A 12 -8.37 2.08 5.47
C LYS A 12 -8.63 2.83 6.78
N ASN A 13 -8.08 2.34 7.88
CA ASN A 13 -8.20 3.02 9.18
C ASN A 13 -7.47 4.36 9.17
N GLN A 14 -6.24 4.43 8.64
CA GLN A 14 -5.49 5.69 8.53
C GLN A 14 -6.20 6.72 7.66
N VAL A 15 -6.83 6.31 6.55
CA VAL A 15 -7.66 7.21 5.73
C VAL A 15 -8.79 7.82 6.54
N ARG A 16 -9.53 6.98 7.29
CA ARG A 16 -10.66 7.44 8.11
C ARG A 16 -10.22 8.35 9.24
N THR A 17 -9.17 7.99 9.98
CA THR A 17 -8.69 8.76 11.12
C THR A 17 -8.12 10.12 10.70
N ASN A 18 -7.32 10.18 9.63
CA ASN A 18 -6.79 11.45 9.14
C ASN A 18 -7.90 12.36 8.58
N LEU A 19 -8.91 11.80 7.90
CA LEU A 19 -10.07 12.58 7.46
C LEU A 19 -10.86 13.15 8.65
N ALA A 20 -11.10 12.34 9.69
CA ALA A 20 -11.80 12.78 10.89
C ALA A 20 -11.03 13.89 11.63
N LYS A 21 -9.69 13.74 11.76
CA LYS A 21 -8.84 14.76 12.38
C LYS A 21 -8.78 16.06 11.57
N ALA A 22 -8.75 15.97 10.23
CA ALA A 22 -8.86 17.13 9.36
C ALA A 22 -10.20 17.85 9.56
N ALA A 23 -11.31 17.11 9.55
CA ALA A 23 -12.65 17.67 9.78
C ALA A 23 -12.77 18.34 11.16
N LEU A 24 -12.27 17.70 12.22
CA LEU A 24 -12.24 18.28 13.56
C LEU A 24 -11.40 19.57 13.60
N SER A 25 -10.26 19.60 12.92
CA SER A 25 -9.40 20.79 12.85
C SER A 25 -10.11 21.95 12.14
N VAL A 26 -10.80 21.69 11.02
CA VAL A 26 -11.61 22.68 10.31
C VAL A 26 -12.79 23.15 11.16
N PHE A 27 -13.41 22.26 11.91
CA PHE A 27 -14.51 22.60 12.81
C PHE A 27 -14.05 23.53 13.95
N ILE A 28 -12.93 23.21 14.61
CA ILE A 28 -12.33 24.07 15.64
C ILE A 28 -11.96 25.43 15.06
N PHE A 29 -11.34 25.46 13.87
CA PHE A 29 -11.04 26.71 13.17
C PHE A 29 -12.31 27.55 12.95
N GLY A 30 -13.39 26.92 12.49
CA GLY A 30 -14.68 27.58 12.27
C GLY A 30 -15.30 28.14 13.54
N ILE A 31 -15.24 27.41 14.66
CA ILE A 31 -15.71 27.88 15.97
C ILE A 31 -14.91 29.10 16.42
N LEU A 32 -13.59 29.05 16.35
CA LEU A 32 -12.73 30.16 16.76
C LEU A 32 -12.95 31.39 15.89
N LEU A 33 -13.06 31.20 14.57
CA LEU A 33 -13.32 32.29 13.63
C LEU A 33 -14.70 32.92 13.90
N PHE A 34 -15.71 32.09 14.14
CA PHE A 34 -17.04 32.56 14.52
C PHE A 34 -17.01 33.35 15.84
N ALA A 35 -16.26 32.88 16.85
CA ALA A 35 -16.11 33.58 18.12
C ALA A 35 -15.45 34.96 17.97
N VAL A 36 -14.40 35.06 17.15
CA VAL A 36 -13.76 36.35 16.82
C VAL A 36 -14.75 37.29 16.14
N MET A 37 -15.42 36.82 15.08
CA MET A 37 -16.39 37.63 14.35
C MET A 37 -17.54 38.09 15.25
N PHE A 38 -18.07 37.19 16.09
CA PHE A 38 -19.16 37.49 17.00
C PHE A 38 -18.75 38.52 18.06
N HIS A 39 -17.57 38.37 18.68
CA HIS A 39 -17.04 39.33 19.65
C HIS A 39 -16.79 40.71 19.02
N SER A 40 -16.18 40.74 17.83
CA SER A 40 -15.94 41.98 17.08
C SER A 40 -17.24 42.71 16.72
N ILE A 41 -18.30 41.98 16.33
CA ILE A 41 -19.61 42.56 16.00
C ILE A 41 -20.28 43.15 17.24
N LEU A 42 -20.24 42.46 18.39
CA LEU A 42 -20.89 42.93 19.61
C LEU A 42 -20.24 44.19 20.19
N ASN A 43 -18.91 44.31 20.07
CA ASN A 43 -18.16 45.41 20.70
C ASN A 43 -17.88 46.58 19.74
N MET A 44 -18.15 46.43 18.43
CA MET A 44 -17.88 47.41 17.37
C MET A 44 -16.43 47.93 17.33
N GLN A 45 -15.48 47.24 17.97
CA GLN A 45 -14.07 47.58 18.07
C GLN A 45 -13.24 46.29 18.06
N ILE A 46 -12.01 46.35 17.54
CA ILE A 46 -11.05 45.24 17.60
C ILE A 46 -10.27 45.36 18.92
N SER A 47 -10.27 44.28 19.70
CA SER A 47 -9.62 44.20 21.00
C SER A 47 -8.39 43.28 20.97
N LEU A 48 -7.51 43.38 21.98
CA LEU A 48 -6.39 42.45 22.16
C LEU A 48 -6.83 40.97 22.20
N LEU A 49 -8.06 40.70 22.65
CA LEU A 49 -8.63 39.36 22.65
C LEU A 49 -8.82 38.83 21.22
N ASP A 50 -9.27 39.67 20.28
CA ASP A 50 -9.43 39.30 18.88
C ASP A 50 -8.08 38.95 18.26
N GLU A 51 -7.03 39.72 18.55
CA GLU A 51 -5.67 39.44 18.08
C GLU A 51 -5.16 38.08 18.58
N VAL A 52 -5.34 37.80 19.87
CA VAL A 52 -4.97 36.50 20.46
C VAL A 52 -5.74 35.36 19.82
N LEU A 53 -7.06 35.50 19.64
CA LEU A 53 -7.90 34.48 19.03
C LEU A 53 -7.54 34.25 17.55
N LEU A 54 -7.17 35.30 16.81
CA LEU A 54 -6.68 35.19 15.44
C LEU A 54 -5.35 34.42 15.38
N ILE A 55 -4.43 34.63 16.33
CA ILE A 55 -3.19 33.84 16.42
C ILE A 55 -3.52 32.37 16.72
N LEU A 56 -4.52 32.10 17.57
CA LEU A 56 -4.95 30.73 17.88
C LEU A 56 -5.55 29.99 16.68
N LEU A 57 -5.99 30.68 15.62
CA LEU A 57 -6.45 30.06 14.37
C LEU A 57 -5.34 29.34 13.59
N ILE A 58 -4.08 29.71 13.80
CA ILE A 58 -2.94 29.12 13.08
C ILE A 58 -2.83 27.63 13.38
N ALA A 59 -2.97 27.23 14.64
CA ALA A 59 -2.82 25.83 15.06
C ALA A 59 -3.80 24.87 14.36
N PRO A 60 -5.14 25.09 14.39
CA PRO A 60 -6.09 24.21 13.69
C PRO A 60 -5.95 24.31 12.16
N ALA A 61 -5.54 25.44 11.60
CA ALA A 61 -5.28 25.55 10.16
C ALA A 61 -4.09 24.68 9.72
N VAL A 62 -2.97 24.75 10.46
CA VAL A 62 -1.78 23.91 10.22
C VAL A 62 -2.12 22.44 10.43
N ALA A 63 -2.88 22.11 11.48
CA ALA A 63 -3.34 20.74 11.73
C ALA A 63 -4.22 20.21 10.60
N ALA A 64 -5.19 21.01 10.12
CA ALA A 64 -6.05 20.64 9.00
C ALA A 64 -5.23 20.36 7.74
N TYR A 65 -4.29 21.25 7.38
CA TYR A 65 -3.39 21.06 6.25
C TYR A 65 -2.58 19.76 6.37
N TYR A 66 -1.97 19.52 7.54
CA TYR A 66 -1.20 18.32 7.82
C TYR A 66 -2.04 17.04 7.65
N TYR A 67 -3.23 16.98 8.26
CA TYR A 67 -4.08 15.80 8.20
C TYR A 67 -4.70 15.56 6.82
N ILE A 68 -5.00 16.61 6.06
CA ILE A 68 -5.43 16.50 4.65
C ILE A 68 -4.30 15.90 3.80
N HIS A 69 -3.07 16.39 3.97
CA HIS A 69 -1.92 15.85 3.25
C HIS A 69 -1.70 14.36 3.58
N GLN A 70 -1.75 13.98 4.86
CA GLN A 70 -1.66 12.57 5.27
C GLN A 70 -2.80 11.72 4.70
N TYR A 71 -4.04 12.23 4.72
CA TYR A 71 -5.19 11.57 4.11
C TYR A 71 -4.92 11.21 2.64
N HIS A 72 -4.40 12.15 1.84
CA HIS A 72 -4.11 11.88 0.43
C HIS A 72 -3.03 10.82 0.23
N ILE A 73 -1.99 10.79 1.08
CA ILE A 73 -0.94 9.76 1.04
C ILE A 73 -1.53 8.37 1.32
N TYR A 74 -2.23 8.22 2.44
CA TYR A 74 -2.81 6.92 2.83
C TYR A 74 -3.91 6.46 1.86
N ASN A 75 -4.74 7.40 1.37
CA ASN A 75 -5.77 7.08 0.40
C ASN A 75 -5.15 6.65 -0.94
N GLY A 76 -4.07 7.31 -1.38
CA GLY A 76 -3.31 6.91 -2.56
C GLY A 76 -2.81 5.46 -2.48
N GLY A 77 -2.22 5.07 -1.34
CA GLY A 77 -1.80 3.69 -1.08
C GLY A 77 -2.99 2.72 -1.10
N TRP A 78 -4.04 3.02 -0.36
CA TRP A 78 -5.23 2.16 -0.24
C TRP A 78 -5.93 1.93 -1.58
N GLN A 79 -6.05 2.97 -2.41
CA GLN A 79 -6.60 2.82 -3.76
C GLN A 79 -5.67 2.01 -4.66
N GLY A 80 -4.34 2.11 -4.48
CA GLY A 80 -3.36 1.29 -5.18
C GLY A 80 -3.60 -0.20 -4.94
N GLU A 81 -3.60 -0.63 -3.68
CA GLU A 81 -3.85 -2.03 -3.32
C GLU A 81 -5.22 -2.53 -3.81
N LYS A 82 -6.25 -1.68 -3.68
CA LYS A 82 -7.60 -2.03 -4.13
C LYS A 82 -7.66 -2.24 -5.64
N GLN A 83 -6.89 -1.47 -6.42
CA GLN A 83 -6.78 -1.63 -7.87
C GLN A 83 -6.12 -2.96 -8.23
N VAL A 84 -5.00 -3.33 -7.58
CA VAL A 84 -4.34 -4.63 -7.77
C VAL A 84 -5.28 -5.77 -7.43
N ALA A 85 -5.90 -5.74 -6.25
CA ALA A 85 -6.83 -6.77 -5.83
C ALA A 85 -8.01 -6.93 -6.81
N ARG A 86 -8.54 -5.83 -7.36
CA ARG A 86 -9.61 -5.87 -8.38
C ARG A 86 -9.11 -6.46 -9.70
N ALA A 87 -7.99 -5.96 -10.23
CA ALA A 87 -7.44 -6.41 -11.52
C ALA A 87 -7.13 -7.90 -11.52
N LEU A 88 -6.49 -8.41 -10.46
CA LEU A 88 -6.21 -9.84 -10.33
C LEU A 88 -7.51 -10.67 -10.22
N SER A 89 -8.55 -10.13 -9.58
CA SER A 89 -9.82 -10.85 -9.42
C SER A 89 -10.63 -10.96 -10.69
N SER A 90 -10.56 -9.93 -11.54
CA SER A 90 -11.23 -9.93 -12.84
C SER A 90 -10.49 -10.75 -13.87
N SER A 91 -9.17 -10.90 -13.74
CA SER A 91 -8.32 -11.46 -14.80
C SER A 91 -7.80 -12.88 -14.52
N LEU A 92 -7.89 -13.38 -13.29
CA LEU A 92 -7.42 -14.72 -12.91
C LEU A 92 -8.58 -15.66 -12.53
N SER A 93 -8.48 -16.92 -12.96
CA SER A 93 -9.45 -17.98 -12.68
C SER A 93 -9.51 -18.35 -11.19
N ASP A 94 -10.38 -19.27 -10.81
CA ASP A 94 -10.50 -19.79 -9.44
C ASP A 94 -9.38 -20.75 -9.03
N ASP A 95 -8.47 -21.08 -9.94
CA ASP A 95 -7.24 -21.84 -9.66
C ASP A 95 -6.17 -20.99 -8.96
N TYR A 96 -6.41 -19.67 -8.88
CA TYR A 96 -5.57 -18.72 -8.19
C TYR A 96 -6.19 -18.35 -6.84
N VAL A 97 -5.33 -18.06 -5.87
CA VAL A 97 -5.73 -17.56 -4.55
C VAL A 97 -5.01 -16.26 -4.27
N LEU A 98 -5.77 -15.22 -3.92
CA LEU A 98 -5.22 -13.93 -3.47
C LEU A 98 -5.34 -13.78 -1.96
N ILE A 99 -4.21 -13.53 -1.32
CA ILE A 99 -4.08 -13.17 0.08
C ILE A 99 -3.66 -11.71 0.13
N ASN A 100 -4.49 -10.85 0.73
CA ASN A 100 -4.20 -9.43 0.89
C ASN A 100 -3.79 -9.14 2.32
N ASP A 101 -2.90 -8.16 2.51
CA ASP A 101 -2.53 -7.60 3.82
C ASP A 101 -2.08 -8.71 4.79
N LEU A 102 -1.02 -9.42 4.38
CA LEU A 102 -0.45 -10.53 5.10
C LEU A 102 0.68 -10.01 6.01
N TYR A 103 0.43 -10.08 7.32
CA TYR A 103 1.42 -9.83 8.36
C TYR A 103 2.06 -11.15 8.79
N LEU A 104 3.35 -11.33 8.57
CA LEU A 104 4.07 -12.54 8.99
C LEU A 104 4.62 -12.39 10.43
N GLN A 105 4.47 -13.45 11.24
CA GLN A 105 5.09 -13.54 12.56
C GLN A 105 6.63 -13.51 12.47
N GLY A 106 7.29 -12.95 13.50
CA GLY A 106 8.75 -12.82 13.54
C GLY A 106 9.32 -11.55 12.88
N GLY A 107 8.45 -10.59 12.55
CA GLY A 107 8.81 -9.30 11.95
C GLY A 107 9.03 -9.39 10.44
N GLY A 108 8.89 -8.26 9.72
CA GLY A 108 9.13 -8.22 8.27
C GLY A 108 8.37 -7.22 7.44
N GLY A 109 7.41 -6.52 8.05
CA GLY A 109 6.55 -5.58 7.33
C GLY A 109 5.35 -6.27 6.70
N ASP A 110 4.36 -5.45 6.36
CA ASP A 110 3.17 -5.89 5.65
C ASP A 110 3.51 -6.36 4.23
N ILE A 111 2.89 -7.46 3.82
CA ILE A 111 2.87 -7.88 2.42
C ILE A 111 1.51 -7.48 1.83
N ASP A 112 1.51 -6.54 0.89
CA ASP A 112 0.28 -6.01 0.28
C ASP A 112 -0.55 -7.14 -0.35
N HIS A 113 0.09 -7.96 -1.19
CA HIS A 113 -0.55 -9.04 -1.92
C HIS A 113 0.35 -10.27 -2.06
N VAL A 114 -0.22 -11.45 -1.84
CA VAL A 114 0.36 -12.74 -2.21
C VAL A 114 -0.61 -13.46 -3.14
N VAL A 115 -0.14 -13.86 -4.31
CA VAL A 115 -0.89 -14.66 -5.27
C VAL A 115 -0.33 -16.08 -5.27
N LEU A 116 -1.15 -17.05 -4.86
CA LEU A 116 -0.85 -18.46 -5.06
C LEU A 116 -1.37 -18.85 -6.44
N ALA A 117 -0.49 -19.28 -7.31
CA ALA A 117 -0.74 -19.62 -8.69
C ALA A 117 -0.25 -21.04 -8.99
N PRO A 118 -0.77 -21.72 -10.03
CA PRO A 118 -0.25 -23.01 -10.44
C PRO A 118 1.26 -23.00 -10.77
N GLY A 119 1.81 -21.86 -11.19
CA GLY A 119 3.24 -21.69 -11.44
C GLY A 119 4.09 -21.41 -10.20
N GLY A 120 3.50 -21.09 -9.04
CA GLY A 120 4.24 -20.69 -7.84
C GLY A 120 3.54 -19.62 -7.02
N VAL A 121 4.29 -18.93 -6.18
CA VAL A 121 3.81 -17.89 -5.28
C VAL A 121 4.41 -16.55 -5.67
N PHE A 122 3.57 -15.55 -5.88
CA PHE A 122 4.00 -14.21 -6.24
C PHE A 122 3.72 -13.25 -5.08
N VAL A 123 4.73 -12.52 -4.65
CA VAL A 123 4.67 -11.50 -3.60
C VAL A 123 4.69 -10.13 -4.26
N LEU A 124 3.63 -9.35 -4.11
CA LEU A 124 3.49 -8.07 -4.81
C LEU A 124 3.62 -6.91 -3.82
N GLU A 125 4.48 -5.95 -4.17
CA GLU A 125 4.66 -4.66 -3.49
C GLU A 125 4.01 -3.57 -4.34
N THR A 126 3.01 -2.87 -3.80
CA THR A 126 2.16 -1.95 -4.57
C THR A 126 2.55 -0.50 -4.36
N LYS A 127 2.81 0.23 -5.44
CA LYS A 127 3.06 1.67 -5.41
C LYS A 127 2.14 2.44 -6.35
N ASN A 128 1.40 3.40 -5.81
CA ASN A 128 0.53 4.31 -6.57
C ASN A 128 1.21 5.66 -6.84
N TRP A 129 2.44 5.62 -7.38
CA TRP A 129 3.19 6.84 -7.69
C TRP A 129 2.88 7.34 -9.09
N SER A 130 2.70 8.64 -9.29
CA SER A 130 2.58 9.28 -10.60
C SER A 130 3.89 9.94 -11.05
N GLY A 131 3.96 10.34 -12.32
CA GLY A 131 5.11 11.05 -12.90
C GLY A 131 6.27 10.12 -13.28
N HIS A 132 7.45 10.71 -13.47
CA HIS A 132 8.66 9.97 -13.85
C HIS A 132 9.23 9.21 -12.66
N ILE A 133 9.30 7.88 -12.80
CA ILE A 133 9.84 6.96 -11.80
C ILE A 133 11.04 6.26 -12.41
N ASN A 134 12.20 6.43 -11.79
CA ASN A 134 13.45 5.84 -12.21
C ASN A 134 13.80 4.69 -11.27
N CYS A 135 14.15 3.53 -11.83
CA CYS A 135 14.67 2.38 -11.10
C CYS A 135 16.01 1.99 -11.74
N ASN A 136 17.10 2.03 -10.96
CA ASN A 136 18.41 1.56 -11.36
C ASN A 136 18.87 0.46 -10.40
N GLY A 137 18.77 -0.81 -10.80
CA GLY A 137 18.98 -1.94 -9.89
C GLY A 137 17.92 -1.99 -8.78
N ASP A 138 18.34 -1.60 -7.58
CA ASP A 138 17.50 -1.46 -6.38
C ASP A 138 17.29 0.00 -5.97
N GLU A 139 17.87 0.95 -6.70
CA GLU A 139 17.76 2.37 -6.41
C GLU A 139 16.54 2.97 -7.08
N TRP A 140 15.69 3.61 -6.28
CA TRP A 140 14.47 4.25 -6.78
C TRP A 140 14.55 5.75 -6.60
N HIS A 141 14.07 6.48 -7.60
CA HIS A 141 13.94 7.93 -7.58
C HIS A 141 12.64 8.37 -8.28
N ARG A 142 12.05 9.46 -7.83
CA ARG A 142 10.91 10.11 -8.50
C ARG A 142 11.29 11.55 -8.79
N ALA A 143 11.13 11.98 -10.04
CA ALA A 143 11.50 13.33 -10.46
C ALA A 143 10.87 14.42 -9.56
N GLY A 144 11.68 15.41 -9.18
CA GLY A 144 11.27 16.50 -8.28
C GLY A 144 11.06 16.08 -6.82
N LYS A 145 11.49 14.89 -6.42
CA LYS A 145 11.42 14.39 -5.04
C LYS A 145 12.76 13.77 -4.63
N ARG A 146 13.03 13.79 -3.32
CA ARG A 146 14.21 13.10 -2.77
C ARG A 146 14.13 11.59 -3.07
N LYS A 147 15.30 10.94 -3.12
CA LYS A 147 15.44 9.48 -3.20
C LYS A 147 14.55 8.82 -2.14
N PHE A 148 13.92 7.70 -2.49
CA PHE A 148 13.06 7.01 -1.54
C PHE A 148 13.88 6.51 -0.34
N ASN A 149 13.37 6.73 0.87
CA ASN A 149 14.00 6.22 2.10
C ASN A 149 14.03 4.69 2.15
N SER A 150 13.10 4.02 1.45
CA SER A 150 13.05 2.57 1.33
C SER A 150 12.82 2.15 -0.13
N SER A 151 13.64 1.21 -0.61
CA SER A 151 13.51 0.61 -1.94
C SER A 151 12.34 -0.39 -1.96
N PRO A 152 11.36 -0.25 -2.87
CA PRO A 152 10.34 -1.28 -3.12
C PRO A 152 10.95 -2.64 -3.49
N SER A 153 12.04 -2.64 -4.27
CA SER A 153 12.74 -3.88 -4.64
C SER A 153 13.29 -4.60 -3.41
N HIS A 154 13.90 -3.88 -2.46
CA HIS A 154 14.35 -4.48 -1.20
C HIS A 154 13.19 -4.98 -0.35
N GLN A 155 12.06 -4.26 -0.31
CA GLN A 155 10.87 -4.69 0.43
C GLN A 155 10.34 -6.01 -0.12
N VAL A 156 10.10 -6.07 -1.43
CA VAL A 156 9.52 -7.25 -2.05
C VAL A 156 10.48 -8.45 -2.01
N LYS A 157 11.79 -8.25 -2.19
CA LYS A 157 12.79 -9.32 -2.06
C LYS A 157 12.83 -9.91 -0.64
N ARG A 158 12.79 -9.06 0.40
CA ARG A 158 12.75 -9.54 1.79
C ARG A 158 11.47 -10.33 2.05
N ASN A 159 10.33 -9.83 1.58
CA ASN A 159 9.03 -10.50 1.78
C ASN A 159 8.97 -11.84 1.03
N ALA A 160 9.44 -11.88 -0.22
CA ALA A 160 9.56 -13.11 -1.01
C ALA A 160 10.50 -14.13 -0.35
N ALA A 161 11.69 -13.70 0.09
CA ALA A 161 12.65 -14.58 0.76
C ALA A 161 12.10 -15.16 2.07
N LYS A 162 11.37 -14.35 2.85
CA LYS A 162 10.71 -14.82 4.08
C LYS A 162 9.64 -15.85 3.79
N LEU A 163 8.81 -15.59 2.79
CA LEU A 163 7.77 -16.53 2.40
C LEU A 163 8.37 -17.84 1.88
N LYS A 164 9.44 -17.76 1.08
CA LYS A 164 10.19 -18.94 0.64
C LYS A 164 10.74 -19.74 1.82
N ALA A 165 11.36 -19.07 2.80
CA ALA A 165 11.88 -19.72 3.99
C ALA A 165 10.78 -20.41 4.82
N ILE A 166 9.58 -19.81 4.94
CA ILE A 166 8.43 -20.45 5.60
C ILE A 166 8.04 -21.73 4.87
N LEU A 167 7.95 -21.69 3.54
CA LEU A 167 7.56 -22.84 2.74
C LEU A 167 8.63 -23.96 2.80
N ASP A 168 9.90 -23.59 2.73
CA ASP A 168 11.04 -24.54 2.79
C ASP A 168 11.22 -25.17 4.17
N ASN A 169 10.82 -24.48 5.24
CA ASN A 169 10.86 -25.00 6.61
C ASN A 169 9.53 -25.67 7.02
N SER A 170 8.63 -25.92 6.08
CA SER A 170 7.36 -26.61 6.31
C SER A 170 7.35 -27.99 5.65
N SER A 171 6.28 -28.76 5.88
CA SER A 171 6.06 -30.02 5.15
C SER A 171 5.94 -29.84 3.64
N MET A 172 5.82 -28.60 3.13
CA MET A 172 5.72 -28.27 1.70
C MET A 172 7.08 -28.19 0.98
N ARG A 173 8.22 -28.34 1.66
CA ARG A 173 9.56 -28.24 1.05
C ARG A 173 9.73 -29.10 -0.21
N HIS A 174 9.17 -30.31 -0.19
CA HIS A 174 9.25 -31.29 -1.28
C HIS A 174 8.57 -30.82 -2.59
N LEU A 175 7.71 -29.79 -2.51
CA LEU A 175 7.06 -29.20 -3.67
C LEU A 175 7.98 -28.26 -4.46
N GLY A 176 9.08 -27.77 -3.85
CA GLY A 176 10.04 -26.89 -4.52
C GLY A 176 9.39 -25.60 -5.03
N ILE A 177 8.49 -25.01 -4.24
CA ILE A 177 7.62 -23.89 -4.65
C ILE A 177 8.47 -22.68 -5.08
N TRP A 178 8.26 -22.24 -6.31
CA TRP A 178 8.81 -20.98 -6.83
C TRP A 178 8.18 -19.80 -6.09
N VAL A 179 9.00 -18.85 -5.61
CA VAL A 179 8.53 -17.62 -4.98
C VAL A 179 9.19 -16.43 -5.64
N GLU A 180 8.39 -15.49 -6.13
CA GLU A 180 8.88 -14.33 -6.89
C GLU A 180 8.30 -13.02 -6.33
N GLY A 181 9.17 -12.03 -6.17
CA GLY A 181 8.78 -10.68 -5.74
C GLY A 181 8.58 -9.76 -6.94
N ILE A 182 7.46 -9.04 -6.99
CA ILE A 182 7.10 -8.11 -8.07
C ILE A 182 6.78 -6.74 -7.49
N VAL A 183 7.33 -5.67 -8.07
CA VAL A 183 6.88 -4.30 -7.78
C VAL A 183 5.80 -3.91 -8.78
N VAL A 184 4.64 -3.49 -8.28
CA VAL A 184 3.49 -3.09 -9.11
C VAL A 184 3.26 -1.60 -9.01
N ILE A 185 3.33 -0.91 -10.16
CA ILE A 185 3.02 0.51 -10.28
C ILE A 185 1.58 0.68 -10.80
N THR A 186 0.70 1.18 -9.94
CA THR A 186 -0.74 1.23 -10.21
C THR A 186 -1.21 2.51 -10.87
N ASN A 187 -0.45 3.60 -10.76
CA ASN A 187 -0.85 4.86 -11.36
C ASN A 187 -0.65 4.84 -12.88
N ARG A 188 -1.73 5.10 -13.63
CA ARG A 188 -1.68 5.19 -15.10
C ARG A 188 -0.80 6.33 -15.62
N HIS A 189 -0.62 7.39 -14.82
CA HIS A 189 0.21 8.54 -15.17
C HIS A 189 1.67 8.40 -14.73
N ALA A 190 2.09 7.22 -14.28
CA ALA A 190 3.51 6.95 -14.09
C ALA A 190 4.21 6.70 -15.42
N ILE A 191 5.43 7.19 -15.57
CA ILE A 191 6.32 6.91 -16.69
C ILE A 191 7.55 6.21 -16.09
N LEU A 192 7.77 4.96 -16.49
CA LEU A 192 8.82 4.13 -15.90
C LEU A 192 10.11 4.23 -16.73
N HIS A 193 11.21 4.53 -16.05
CA HIS A 193 12.57 4.52 -16.59
C HIS A 193 13.35 3.44 -15.85
N LEU A 194 13.40 2.23 -16.41
CA LEU A 194 13.98 1.06 -15.77
C LEU A 194 15.37 0.77 -16.36
N ASN A 195 16.38 0.73 -15.51
CA ASN A 195 17.74 0.32 -15.85
C ASN A 195 18.14 -0.87 -14.98
N ASN A 196 18.26 -2.05 -15.58
CA ASN A 196 18.64 -3.29 -14.91
C ASN A 196 17.92 -3.54 -13.55
N PRO A 197 16.58 -3.51 -13.48
CA PRO A 197 15.87 -3.69 -12.22
C PRO A 197 16.13 -5.08 -11.64
N SER A 198 16.36 -5.17 -10.33
CA SER A 198 16.68 -6.44 -9.65
C SER A 198 15.50 -7.40 -9.47
N VAL A 199 14.28 -6.88 -9.71
CA VAL A 199 13.00 -7.60 -9.65
C VAL A 199 12.09 -7.09 -10.78
N PRO A 200 11.09 -7.87 -11.23
CA PRO A 200 10.08 -7.38 -12.16
C PRO A 200 9.38 -6.12 -11.63
N VAL A 201 9.33 -5.09 -12.47
CA VAL A 201 8.59 -3.84 -12.22
C VAL A 201 7.52 -3.71 -13.27
N LEU A 202 6.26 -3.84 -12.87
CA LEU A 202 5.14 -3.96 -13.79
C LEU A 202 4.11 -2.84 -13.59
N LYS A 203 3.48 -2.43 -14.68
CA LYS A 203 2.22 -1.69 -14.64
C LYS A 203 1.08 -2.62 -14.24
N LEU A 204 0.03 -2.03 -13.67
CA LEU A 204 -1.17 -2.77 -13.26
C LEU A 204 -1.75 -3.67 -14.37
N SER A 205 -1.74 -3.21 -15.62
CA SER A 205 -2.26 -3.96 -16.78
C SER A 205 -1.45 -5.22 -17.10
N GLU A 206 -0.17 -5.26 -16.72
CA GLU A 206 0.76 -6.34 -17.09
C GLU A 206 0.78 -7.46 -16.05
N VAL A 207 0.33 -7.20 -14.82
CA VAL A 207 0.52 -8.10 -13.67
C VAL A 207 -0.14 -9.46 -13.88
N ALA A 208 -1.38 -9.49 -14.37
CA ALA A 208 -2.11 -10.75 -14.52
C ALA A 208 -1.49 -11.64 -15.61
N ASP A 209 -1.07 -11.04 -16.72
CA ASP A 209 -0.42 -11.76 -17.81
C ASP A 209 0.96 -12.27 -17.40
N TYR A 210 1.73 -11.46 -16.67
CA TYR A 210 3.00 -11.88 -16.10
C TYR A 210 2.85 -13.11 -15.19
N ILE A 211 1.90 -13.07 -14.24
CA ILE A 211 1.65 -14.17 -13.30
C ILE A 211 1.22 -15.47 -14.02
N LYS A 212 0.46 -15.37 -15.13
CA LYS A 212 0.06 -16.55 -15.91
C LYS A 212 1.25 -17.16 -16.67
N ALA A 213 2.14 -16.32 -17.18
CA ALA A 213 3.25 -16.73 -18.03
C ALA A 213 4.48 -17.22 -17.26
N HIS A 214 4.68 -16.74 -16.03
CA HIS A 214 5.88 -17.01 -15.22
C HIS A 214 5.59 -18.02 -14.11
N GLY A 215 6.63 -18.70 -13.64
CA GLY A 215 6.55 -19.71 -12.58
C GLY A 215 7.61 -20.79 -12.72
N GLY A 216 7.69 -21.67 -11.72
CA GLY A 216 8.54 -22.85 -11.77
C GLY A 216 8.05 -23.87 -12.79
N SER A 217 8.97 -24.72 -13.26
CA SER A 217 8.66 -25.79 -14.23
C SER A 217 7.62 -26.79 -13.71
N ARG A 218 7.52 -26.93 -12.39
CA ARG A 218 6.55 -27.81 -11.74
C ARG A 218 5.26 -27.05 -11.44
N ARG A 219 4.15 -27.51 -12.03
CA ARG A 219 2.82 -26.98 -11.73
C ARG A 219 2.30 -27.52 -10.40
N ILE A 220 1.77 -26.63 -9.57
CA ILE A 220 1.15 -26.93 -8.28
C ILE A 220 -0.34 -27.12 -8.50
N ILE A 221 -0.89 -28.26 -8.07
CA ILE A 221 -2.33 -28.53 -8.17
C ILE A 221 -3.10 -27.77 -7.08
N ARG A 222 -4.40 -27.64 -7.27
CA ARG A 222 -5.27 -26.85 -6.40
C ARG A 222 -5.19 -27.28 -4.93
N GLU A 223 -5.20 -28.58 -4.64
CA GLU A 223 -5.15 -29.12 -3.29
C GLU A 223 -3.85 -28.71 -2.57
N GLN A 224 -2.74 -28.69 -3.33
CA GLN A 224 -1.45 -28.24 -2.84
C GLN A 224 -1.43 -26.72 -2.62
N LEU A 225 -2.01 -25.93 -3.53
CA LEU A 225 -2.14 -24.47 -3.35
C LEU A 225 -2.97 -24.11 -2.11
N GLU A 226 -4.03 -24.86 -1.84
CA GLU A 226 -4.81 -24.68 -0.62
C GLU A 226 -4.01 -25.06 0.64
N ALA A 227 -3.20 -26.12 0.58
CA ALA A 227 -2.31 -26.49 1.67
C ALA A 227 -1.24 -25.42 1.93
N VAL A 228 -0.68 -24.84 0.88
CA VAL A 228 0.25 -23.70 0.94
C VAL A 228 -0.44 -22.50 1.57
N GLY A 229 -1.66 -22.16 1.12
CA GLY A 229 -2.44 -21.06 1.69
C GLY A 229 -2.73 -21.26 3.18
N ARG A 230 -3.05 -22.49 3.61
CA ARG A 230 -3.22 -22.84 5.03
C ARG A 230 -1.93 -22.68 5.82
N GLU A 231 -0.80 -23.12 5.28
CA GLU A 231 0.50 -23.00 5.96
C GLU A 231 0.91 -21.54 6.13
N ILE A 232 0.71 -20.71 5.11
CA ILE A 232 0.94 -19.26 5.19
C ILE A 232 0.00 -18.63 6.23
N ALA A 233 -1.27 -19.03 6.27
CA ALA A 233 -2.25 -18.51 7.22
C ALA A 233 -1.90 -18.82 8.69
N LYS A 234 -1.27 -19.97 8.99
CA LYS A 234 -0.81 -20.31 10.35
C LYS A 234 0.26 -19.36 10.87
N ARG A 235 1.06 -18.77 9.96
CA ARG A 235 2.16 -17.86 10.29
C ARG A 235 1.72 -16.39 10.30
N LYS A 236 0.42 -16.15 10.14
CA LYS A 236 -0.15 -14.81 10.22
C LYS A 236 -0.13 -14.33 11.68
N ALA A 237 0.35 -13.11 11.90
CA ALA A 237 0.30 -12.45 13.21
C ALA A 237 -1.12 -11.95 13.54
#